data_AF-A0A9Q1BHJ0-F1
#
_entry.id   AF-A0A9Q1BHJ0-F1
#
_cell.length_a   1.000
_cell.length_b   1.000
_cell.length_c   1.000
_cell.angle_alpha   90.00
_cell.angle_beta   90.00
_cell.angle_gamma   90.00
#
_symmetry.space_group_name_H-M   'P 1'
#
loop_
_entity.id
_entity.type
_entity.pdbx_description
1 polymer ?
#
loop_
_entity_poly.entity_id
_entity_poly.type
_entity_poly.pdbx_seq_one_letter_code
_entity_poly.pdbx_strand_id
1 'polypeptide(L)'
;MEMLLVWCSLYDFRWQLLMHVIFSRLSKCVRENPQGEVIFSDLSKRCHYNKQTLAMLLKRLFPKTTSVKRSLHGIRDTVIHGIEIIQKEDIMVDQVNTTLSELKNCIPPDVLLMQSDSEEKLTLNIASNLSSNGNTVLKTLKLSTTDWELWVRGCKVNLRKLNIDNTFNVSKEYLNTILDITRKLSLCEGCPYEKAVRPENHTYLKEKLQDSEGEPRYVFRSKSCKQALPWMATGKVCATCRGIGEHRKSQEEVPEDSHQEMTLLLEKCFPCAPDDMMILLKAQQDALQAKCVTGRRWNKHVLSTCQSLRLRSPLGYEYLRRSGMLILPSRRHLSRYKEIVVQDIPKWSEIRDMGKLKGKVKKSKGVKRKRGKRKMNKKKGKGKGKGKKLKRVQWPCGGCRNECSMDCVCCDSCSIWFHYQCLGLYGDEAELEEEEWFCPGCKSKKADGDVACMV
;
A
#
# COMPACT_ATOMS: atom_id res chain seq x y z
N MET A 1 4.99 -9.54 -11.43
CA MET A 1 3.82 -8.62 -11.50
C MET A 1 2.70 -9.11 -10.60
N GLU A 2 2.53 -10.42 -10.40
CA GLU A 2 1.52 -11.00 -9.50
C GLU A 2 1.79 -10.76 -8.00
N MET A 3 3.05 -10.73 -7.54
CA MET A 3 3.37 -10.39 -6.13
C MET A 3 3.02 -8.95 -5.71
N LEU A 4 2.97 -7.99 -6.65
CA LEU A 4 2.62 -6.60 -6.36
C LEU A 4 1.11 -6.41 -6.16
N LEU A 5 0.28 -7.29 -6.72
CA LEU A 5 -1.17 -7.30 -6.47
C LEU A 5 -1.52 -7.89 -5.10
N VAL A 6 -0.68 -8.78 -4.58
CA VAL A 6 -0.80 -9.33 -3.21
C VAL A 6 -0.35 -8.31 -2.16
N TRP A 7 0.69 -7.52 -2.43
CA TRP A 7 1.16 -6.50 -1.48
C TRP A 7 0.23 -5.29 -1.34
N CYS A 8 -0.40 -4.83 -2.44
CA CYS A 8 -1.44 -3.82 -2.35
C CYS A 8 -2.72 -4.33 -1.68
N SER A 9 -2.96 -5.65 -1.61
CA SER A 9 -4.14 -6.18 -0.91
C SER A 9 -3.91 -6.31 0.60
N LEU A 10 -2.68 -6.56 1.07
CA LEU A 10 -2.38 -6.81 2.49
C LEU A 10 -2.30 -5.55 3.35
N TYR A 11 -1.72 -4.45 2.85
CA TYR A 11 -1.73 -3.16 3.56
C TYR A 11 -3.14 -2.55 3.62
N ASP A 12 -3.93 -2.82 2.58
CA ASP A 12 -5.36 -2.52 2.52
C ASP A 12 -6.09 -3.43 3.55
N PHE A 13 -5.78 -4.73 3.65
CA PHE A 13 -6.43 -5.68 4.55
C PHE A 13 -6.32 -5.35 6.06
N ARG A 14 -5.16 -4.88 6.56
CA ARG A 14 -5.01 -4.46 7.97
C ARG A 14 -5.77 -3.17 8.29
N TRP A 15 -5.75 -2.19 7.38
CA TRP A 15 -6.60 -1.00 7.50
C TRP A 15 -8.09 -1.35 7.36
N GLN A 16 -8.41 -2.36 6.57
CA GLN A 16 -9.76 -2.84 6.29
C GLN A 16 -10.39 -3.56 7.50
N LEU A 17 -9.66 -4.44 8.17
CA LEU A 17 -10.13 -5.11 9.40
C LEU A 17 -10.35 -4.12 10.54
N LEU A 18 -9.47 -3.11 10.66
CA LEU A 18 -9.63 -2.02 11.61
C LEU A 18 -10.94 -1.29 11.34
N MET A 19 -11.17 -0.83 10.10
CA MET A 19 -12.36 -0.08 9.65
C MET A 19 -13.69 -0.78 9.87
N HIS A 20 -13.71 -2.11 9.84
CA HIS A 20 -14.88 -2.92 10.14
C HIS A 20 -15.29 -2.83 11.61
N VAL A 21 -14.30 -2.96 12.50
CA VAL A 21 -14.48 -2.72 13.92
C VAL A 21 -14.85 -1.26 14.17
N ILE A 22 -14.34 -0.32 13.35
CA ILE A 22 -14.69 1.10 13.42
C ILE A 22 -16.16 1.35 13.19
N PHE A 23 -16.68 0.94 12.04
CA PHE A 23 -18.05 1.26 11.67
C PHE A 23 -19.05 0.62 12.64
N SER A 24 -18.89 -0.69 12.89
CA SER A 24 -19.78 -1.44 13.79
C SER A 24 -19.73 -0.90 15.23
N ARG A 25 -18.55 -0.49 15.73
CA ARG A 25 -18.46 0.16 17.05
C ARG A 25 -19.07 1.55 17.03
N LEU A 26 -18.84 2.37 16.00
CA LEU A 26 -19.40 3.72 15.95
C LEU A 26 -20.92 3.69 15.90
N SER A 27 -21.51 2.87 15.04
CA SER A 27 -22.97 2.78 14.90
C SER A 27 -23.64 2.20 16.14
N LYS A 28 -22.94 1.37 16.92
CA LYS A 28 -23.40 0.87 18.23
C LYS A 28 -23.21 1.87 19.36
N CYS A 29 -22.29 2.82 19.22
CA CYS A 29 -21.98 3.80 20.27
C CYS A 29 -22.62 5.16 20.02
N VAL A 30 -23.11 5.46 18.82
CA VAL A 30 -23.56 6.79 18.43
C VAL A 30 -24.83 6.70 17.60
N ARG A 31 -25.84 7.51 17.93
CA ARG A 31 -27.05 7.71 17.12
C ARG A 31 -27.23 9.18 16.75
N GLU A 32 -27.94 9.45 15.67
CA GLU A 32 -28.32 10.82 15.31
C GLU A 32 -29.31 11.36 16.35
N ASN A 33 -28.97 12.50 16.94
CA ASN A 33 -29.88 13.28 17.78
C ASN A 33 -29.63 14.76 17.47
N PRO A 34 -30.59 15.49 16.86
CA PRO A 34 -30.43 16.90 16.50
C PRO A 34 -30.03 17.81 17.67
N GLN A 35 -30.43 17.44 18.89
CA GLN A 35 -30.11 18.17 20.12
C GLN A 35 -28.88 17.60 20.86
N GLY A 36 -28.41 16.43 20.44
CA GLY A 36 -27.28 15.76 21.05
C GLY A 36 -25.96 16.49 20.77
N GLU A 37 -25.08 16.48 21.77
CA GLU A 37 -23.69 16.88 21.63
C GLU A 37 -22.74 15.83 22.20
N VAL A 38 -21.63 15.61 21.51
CA VAL A 38 -20.61 14.63 21.90
C VAL A 38 -19.23 15.29 21.88
N ILE A 39 -18.49 15.15 22.98
CA ILE A 39 -17.10 15.60 23.07
C ILE A 39 -16.23 14.61 22.29
N PHE A 40 -15.42 15.14 21.36
CA PHE A 40 -14.60 14.33 20.47
C PHE A 40 -13.60 13.44 21.23
N SER A 41 -12.98 13.93 22.31
CA SER A 41 -12.08 13.12 23.13
C SER A 41 -12.76 11.89 23.71
N ASP A 42 -14.02 12.01 24.15
CA ASP A 42 -14.75 10.92 24.79
C ASP A 42 -15.13 9.86 23.77
N LEU A 43 -15.54 10.31 22.58
CA LEU A 43 -15.79 9.41 21.47
C LEU A 43 -14.50 8.73 21.00
N SER A 44 -13.39 9.47 20.87
CA SER A 44 -12.09 8.92 20.49
C SER A 44 -11.59 7.89 21.50
N LYS A 45 -11.80 8.12 22.81
CA LYS A 45 -11.49 7.14 23.88
C LYS A 45 -12.33 5.88 23.78
N ARG A 46 -13.65 6.01 23.61
CA ARG A 46 -14.57 4.84 23.49
C ARG A 46 -14.30 4.01 22.24
N CYS A 47 -13.96 4.68 21.16
CA CYS A 47 -13.81 4.04 19.87
C CYS A 47 -12.36 3.60 19.58
N HIS A 48 -11.36 4.14 20.29
CA HIS A 48 -9.92 3.90 20.08
C HIS A 48 -9.42 4.31 18.69
N TYR A 49 -9.92 5.45 18.16
CA TYR A 49 -9.56 5.93 16.82
C TYR A 49 -8.82 7.26 16.84
N ASN A 50 -7.93 7.43 15.86
CA ASN A 50 -7.27 8.70 15.63
C ASN A 50 -8.29 9.78 15.21
N LYS A 51 -7.94 11.04 15.47
CA LYS A 51 -8.86 12.17 15.29
C LYS A 51 -9.30 12.40 13.84
N GLN A 52 -8.41 12.18 12.87
CA GLN A 52 -8.71 12.43 11.46
C GLN A 52 -9.68 11.38 10.88
N THR A 53 -9.42 10.10 11.16
CA THR A 53 -10.25 8.98 10.72
C THR A 53 -11.66 9.07 11.30
N LEU A 54 -11.77 9.32 12.61
CA LEU A 54 -13.06 9.45 13.27
C LEU A 54 -13.86 10.65 12.75
N ALA A 55 -13.23 11.81 12.52
CA ALA A 55 -13.90 12.98 11.95
C ALA A 55 -14.43 12.73 10.53
N MET A 56 -13.65 12.06 9.67
CA MET A 56 -14.10 11.70 8.31
C MET A 56 -15.29 10.74 8.34
N LEU A 57 -15.24 9.73 9.21
CA LEU A 57 -16.31 8.74 9.32
C LEU A 57 -17.60 9.33 9.87
N LEU A 58 -17.52 10.17 10.91
CA LEU A 58 -18.67 10.88 11.46
C LEU A 58 -19.35 11.75 10.42
N LYS A 59 -18.58 12.53 9.66
CA LYS A 59 -19.13 13.40 8.62
C LYS A 59 -19.83 12.63 7.50
N ARG A 60 -19.41 11.38 7.24
CA ARG A 60 -20.02 10.53 6.22
C ARG A 60 -21.24 9.77 6.73
N LEU A 61 -21.19 9.30 7.97
CA LEU A 61 -22.26 8.57 8.64
C LEU A 61 -23.43 9.47 9.03
N PHE A 62 -23.10 10.68 9.46
CA PHE A 62 -23.99 11.67 10.03
C PHE A 62 -23.74 13.02 9.34
N PRO A 63 -24.15 13.17 8.07
CA PRO A 63 -23.80 14.33 7.24
C PRO A 63 -24.35 15.66 7.77
N LYS A 64 -25.36 15.61 8.64
CA LYS A 64 -25.95 16.78 9.30
C LYS A 64 -25.16 17.23 10.55
N THR A 65 -24.14 16.49 10.97
CA THR A 65 -23.35 16.86 12.13
C THR A 65 -22.51 18.11 11.88
N THR A 66 -22.40 18.95 12.90
CA THR A 66 -21.51 20.12 12.89
C THR A 66 -20.46 19.98 13.98
N SER A 67 -19.26 20.50 13.74
CA SER A 67 -18.14 20.41 14.69
C SER A 67 -17.68 21.79 15.11
N VAL A 68 -17.72 22.09 16.41
CA VAL A 68 -17.30 23.37 16.98
C VAL A 68 -16.14 23.13 17.94
N LYS A 69 -15.07 23.94 17.84
CA LYS A 69 -13.99 23.91 18.85
C LYS A 69 -14.45 24.69 20.07
N ARG A 70 -14.51 24.05 21.24
CA ARG A 70 -14.82 24.69 22.53
C ARG A 70 -13.68 24.46 23.53
N SER A 71 -13.47 25.42 24.41
CA SER A 71 -12.59 25.25 25.58
C SER A 71 -13.44 24.69 26.72
N LEU A 72 -13.21 23.44 27.09
CA LEU A 72 -13.91 22.78 28.19
C LEU A 72 -12.88 22.55 29.31
N HIS A 73 -13.09 23.15 30.47
CA HIS A 73 -12.17 23.05 31.61
C HIS A 73 -10.71 23.43 31.27
N GLY A 74 -10.52 24.43 30.40
CA GLY A 74 -9.20 24.88 29.94
C GLY A 74 -8.56 24.02 28.84
N ILE A 75 -9.18 22.91 28.45
CA ILE A 75 -8.71 22.05 27.35
C ILE A 75 -9.52 22.40 26.09
N ARG A 76 -8.81 22.73 24.99
CA ARG A 76 -9.45 22.92 23.69
C ARG A 76 -9.81 21.57 23.09
N ASP A 77 -11.10 21.28 22.96
CA ASP A 77 -11.58 20.10 22.24
C ASP A 77 -12.65 20.44 21.19
N THR A 78 -13.01 19.46 20.39
CA THR A 78 -14.04 19.54 19.37
C THR A 78 -15.34 18.95 19.92
N VAL A 79 -16.41 19.73 19.96
CA VAL A 79 -17.76 19.26 20.26
C VAL A 79 -18.47 19.00 18.94
N ILE A 80 -19.05 17.82 18.80
CA ILE A 80 -19.81 17.41 17.62
C ILE A 80 -21.29 17.49 17.99
N HIS A 81 -22.05 18.31 17.26
CA HIS A 81 -23.50 18.44 17.43
C HIS A 81 -24.25 17.56 16.42
N GLY A 82 -25.45 17.12 16.78
CA GLY A 82 -26.32 16.31 15.93
C GLY A 82 -26.20 14.81 16.17
N ILE A 83 -25.45 14.40 17.19
CA ILE A 83 -25.27 13.01 17.60
C ILE A 83 -25.26 12.91 19.13
N GLU A 84 -25.60 11.74 19.64
CA GLU A 84 -25.42 11.40 21.06
C GLU A 84 -24.78 10.02 21.23
N ILE A 85 -24.07 9.83 22.34
CA ILE A 85 -23.49 8.53 22.67
C ILE A 85 -24.57 7.66 23.30
N ILE A 86 -24.76 6.46 22.75
CA ILE A 86 -25.64 5.42 23.32
C ILE A 86 -24.98 4.91 24.61
N GLN A 87 -25.68 5.00 25.74
CA GLN A 87 -25.18 4.46 27.00
C GLN A 87 -25.28 2.93 26.98
N LYS A 88 -24.37 2.23 27.66
CA LYS A 88 -24.35 0.75 27.61
C LYS A 88 -25.61 0.17 28.24
N GLU A 89 -26.18 0.88 29.21
CA GLU A 89 -27.43 0.54 29.88
C GLU A 89 -28.62 0.56 28.91
N ASP A 90 -28.58 1.40 27.87
CA ASP A 90 -29.60 1.44 26.82
C ASP A 90 -29.49 0.26 25.84
N ILE A 91 -28.40 -0.51 25.89
CA ILE A 91 -28.15 -1.71 25.09
C ILE A 91 -28.51 -2.96 25.91
N MET A 92 -29.61 -2.90 26.66
CA MET A 92 -30.30 -4.10 27.12
C MET A 92 -30.94 -4.73 25.88
N VAL A 93 -30.13 -5.51 25.15
CA VAL A 93 -30.62 -6.34 24.05
C VAL A 93 -31.48 -7.40 24.68
N ASP A 94 -32.79 -7.16 24.72
CA ASP A 94 -33.77 -8.22 24.80
C ASP A 94 -33.46 -9.18 23.65
N GLN A 95 -32.76 -10.29 23.97
CA GLN A 95 -32.46 -11.38 23.05
C GLN A 95 -33.73 -12.16 22.75
N VAL A 96 -34.77 -11.48 22.28
CA VAL A 96 -35.93 -12.15 21.73
C VAL A 96 -35.46 -12.79 20.43
N ASN A 97 -35.40 -14.12 20.43
CA ASN A 97 -35.11 -14.94 19.27
C ASN A 97 -36.16 -14.64 18.19
N THR A 98 -35.90 -13.62 17.37
CA THR A 98 -36.81 -13.20 16.30
C THR A 98 -36.56 -14.11 15.11
N THR A 99 -37.62 -14.62 14.48
CA THR A 99 -37.47 -15.43 13.25
C THR A 99 -37.36 -14.53 12.02
N LEU A 100 -36.75 -15.02 10.92
CA LEU A 100 -36.72 -14.28 9.65
C LEU A 100 -38.13 -13.97 9.11
N SER A 101 -39.10 -14.81 9.42
CA SER A 101 -40.51 -14.59 9.07
C SER A 101 -41.12 -13.40 9.82
N GLU A 102 -40.81 -13.23 11.10
CA GLU A 102 -41.26 -12.07 11.89
C GLU A 102 -40.61 -10.77 11.41
N LEU A 103 -39.35 -10.83 10.96
CA LEU A 103 -38.67 -9.66 10.40
C LEU A 103 -39.35 -9.09 9.16
N LYS A 104 -40.16 -9.87 8.42
CA LYS A 104 -40.93 -9.38 7.26
C LYS A 104 -41.84 -8.22 7.65
N ASN A 105 -42.40 -8.25 8.86
CA ASN A 105 -43.28 -7.20 9.38
C ASN A 105 -42.52 -5.93 9.80
N CYS A 106 -41.19 -6.01 9.90
CA CYS A 106 -40.32 -4.89 10.24
C CYS A 106 -39.71 -4.20 9.01
N ILE A 107 -39.93 -4.73 7.79
CA ILE A 107 -39.37 -4.17 6.57
C ILE A 107 -40.05 -2.83 6.26
N PRO A 108 -39.27 -1.73 6.12
CA PRO A 108 -39.82 -0.44 5.72
C PRO A 108 -40.52 -0.48 4.34
N PRO A 109 -41.55 0.33 4.09
CA PRO A 109 -42.34 0.29 2.85
C PRO A 109 -41.54 0.70 1.60
N ASP A 110 -40.41 1.42 1.75
CA ASP A 110 -39.51 1.77 0.65
C ASP A 110 -38.59 0.61 0.21
N VAL A 111 -38.61 -0.51 0.95
CA VAL A 111 -37.81 -1.71 0.67
C VAL A 111 -38.69 -2.79 0.08
N LEU A 112 -38.40 -3.19 -1.16
CA LEU A 112 -39.17 -4.20 -1.86
C LEU A 112 -38.76 -5.59 -1.39
N LEU A 113 -39.68 -6.32 -0.78
CA LEU A 113 -39.51 -7.72 -0.44
C LEU A 113 -39.68 -8.58 -1.71
N MET A 114 -38.62 -9.30 -2.09
CA MET A 114 -38.70 -10.32 -3.13
C MET A 114 -39.29 -11.60 -2.53
N GLN A 115 -39.94 -12.42 -3.36
CA GLN A 115 -40.47 -13.71 -2.93
C GLN A 115 -39.35 -14.54 -2.27
N SER A 116 -39.64 -15.05 -1.06
CA SER A 116 -38.73 -15.86 -0.27
C SER A 116 -38.55 -17.21 -0.97
N ASP A 117 -37.33 -17.57 -1.36
CA ASP A 117 -37.05 -18.93 -1.87
C ASP A 117 -37.19 -19.99 -0.77
N SER A 118 -37.07 -19.59 0.50
CA SER A 118 -37.16 -20.45 1.69
C SER A 118 -37.47 -19.62 2.94
N GLU A 119 -37.89 -20.25 4.03
CA GLU A 119 -38.07 -19.59 5.34
C GLU A 119 -36.75 -19.08 5.95
N GLU A 120 -35.61 -19.66 5.53
CA GLU A 120 -34.27 -19.33 6.04
C GLU A 120 -33.57 -18.20 5.26
N LYS A 121 -34.18 -17.70 4.19
CA LYS A 121 -33.57 -16.67 3.33
C LYS A 121 -34.55 -15.56 3.01
N LEU A 122 -34.11 -14.32 3.24
CA LEU A 122 -34.88 -13.12 2.93
C LEU A 122 -34.15 -12.30 1.87
N THR A 123 -34.81 -12.03 0.74
CA THR A 123 -34.23 -11.18 -0.32
C THR A 123 -34.93 -9.83 -0.36
N LEU A 124 -34.18 -8.75 -0.18
CA LEU A 124 -34.68 -7.38 -0.15
C LEU A 124 -34.06 -6.57 -1.28
N ASN A 125 -34.84 -5.70 -1.91
CA ASN A 125 -34.35 -4.76 -2.93
C ASN A 125 -34.53 -3.33 -2.43
N ILE A 126 -33.42 -2.59 -2.42
CA ILE A 126 -33.40 -1.18 -2.06
C ILE A 126 -33.08 -0.37 -3.32
N ALA A 127 -33.96 0.54 -3.70
CA ALA A 127 -33.71 1.45 -4.81
C ALA A 127 -32.58 2.42 -4.46
N SER A 128 -31.64 2.63 -5.38
CA SER A 128 -30.66 3.73 -5.26
C SER A 128 -31.15 4.98 -5.95
N ASN A 129 -30.52 6.12 -5.66
CA ASN A 129 -30.71 7.38 -6.36
C ASN A 129 -30.15 7.39 -7.80
N LEU A 130 -29.45 6.33 -8.20
CA LEU A 130 -28.80 6.24 -9.50
C LEU A 130 -29.63 5.38 -10.45
N SER A 131 -29.88 5.87 -11.67
CA SER A 131 -30.41 5.06 -12.77
C SER A 131 -29.34 4.80 -13.82
N SER A 132 -29.47 3.67 -14.52
CA SER A 132 -28.57 3.20 -15.57
C SER A 132 -29.40 2.74 -16.76
N ASN A 133 -29.21 3.42 -17.90
CA ASN A 133 -29.98 3.21 -19.14
C ASN A 133 -31.50 3.31 -18.90
N GLY A 134 -31.94 4.27 -18.07
CA GLY A 134 -33.34 4.46 -17.71
C GLY A 134 -33.86 3.56 -16.58
N ASN A 135 -33.10 2.55 -16.16
CA ASN A 135 -33.51 1.64 -15.08
C ASN A 135 -32.88 2.06 -13.74
N THR A 136 -33.69 2.19 -12.69
CA THR A 136 -33.18 2.45 -11.33
C THR A 136 -32.25 1.32 -10.89
N VAL A 137 -31.05 1.65 -10.43
CA VAL A 137 -30.09 0.67 -9.94
C VAL A 137 -30.57 0.18 -8.58
N LEU A 138 -30.86 -1.12 -8.50
CA LEU A 138 -31.24 -1.79 -7.26
C LEU A 138 -30.01 -2.33 -6.51
N LYS A 139 -30.06 -2.21 -5.19
CA LYS A 139 -29.17 -2.85 -4.22
C LYS A 139 -29.94 -4.04 -3.63
N THR A 140 -29.57 -5.26 -4.02
CA THR A 140 -30.23 -6.49 -3.58
C THR A 140 -29.49 -7.07 -2.38
N LEU A 141 -30.18 -7.17 -1.25
CA LEU A 141 -29.71 -7.83 -0.04
C LEU A 141 -30.24 -9.25 0.00
N LYS A 142 -29.39 -10.21 0.31
CA LYS A 142 -29.78 -11.59 0.62
C LYS A 142 -29.37 -11.88 2.05
N LEU A 143 -30.34 -11.97 2.96
CA LEU A 143 -30.11 -12.28 4.36
C LEU A 143 -30.32 -13.79 4.57
N SER A 144 -29.41 -14.43 5.29
CA SER A 144 -29.55 -15.77 5.85
C SER A 144 -29.68 -15.67 7.38
N THR A 145 -29.74 -16.79 8.09
CA THR A 145 -29.76 -16.81 9.56
C THR A 145 -28.44 -16.37 10.21
N THR A 146 -27.32 -16.45 9.48
CA THR A 146 -25.97 -16.22 10.04
C THR A 146 -25.20 -15.14 9.32
N ASP A 147 -25.55 -14.86 8.07
CA ASP A 147 -24.84 -13.92 7.23
C ASP A 147 -25.75 -13.15 6.27
N TRP A 148 -25.17 -12.18 5.58
CA TRP A 148 -25.85 -11.48 4.50
C TRP A 148 -24.92 -11.14 3.36
N GLU A 149 -25.51 -11.02 2.17
CA GLU A 149 -24.82 -10.64 0.95
C GLU A 149 -25.46 -9.39 0.34
N LEU A 150 -24.61 -8.57 -0.30
CA LEU A 150 -25.05 -7.43 -1.09
C LEU A 150 -24.72 -7.66 -2.56
N TRP A 151 -25.70 -7.40 -3.41
CA TRP A 151 -25.60 -7.47 -4.85
C TRP A 151 -26.00 -6.12 -5.46
N VAL A 152 -25.21 -5.65 -6.41
CA VAL A 152 -25.49 -4.40 -7.13
C VAL A 152 -25.31 -4.67 -8.61
N ARG A 153 -26.34 -4.41 -9.42
CA ARG A 153 -26.35 -4.67 -10.86
C ARG A 153 -25.97 -6.12 -11.21
N GLY A 154 -26.53 -7.08 -10.48
CA GLY A 154 -26.25 -8.51 -10.68
C GLY A 154 -24.84 -8.97 -10.28
N CYS A 155 -24.00 -8.09 -9.73
CA CYS A 155 -22.66 -8.45 -9.25
C CYS A 155 -22.65 -8.50 -7.72
N LYS A 156 -22.09 -9.58 -7.16
CA LYS A 156 -21.85 -9.70 -5.71
C LYS A 156 -20.81 -8.69 -5.27
N VAL A 157 -21.18 -7.83 -4.32
CA VAL A 157 -20.29 -6.86 -3.70
C VAL A 157 -19.48 -7.57 -2.62
N ASN A 158 -18.17 -7.41 -2.64
CA ASN A 158 -17.31 -7.95 -1.60
C ASN A 158 -17.34 -7.03 -0.37
N LEU A 159 -18.22 -7.33 0.59
CA LEU A 159 -18.42 -6.56 1.83
C LEU A 159 -17.13 -6.44 2.65
N ARG A 160 -16.26 -7.46 2.65
CA ARG A 160 -14.96 -7.41 3.34
C ARG A 160 -14.06 -6.32 2.76
N LYS A 161 -14.02 -6.14 1.43
CA LYS A 161 -13.27 -5.04 0.77
C LYS A 161 -13.86 -3.65 1.07
N LEU A 162 -15.09 -3.60 1.58
CA LEU A 162 -15.76 -2.37 2.01
C LEU A 162 -15.72 -2.17 3.52
N ASN A 163 -15.12 -3.11 4.26
CA ASN A 163 -15.05 -3.11 5.73
C ASN A 163 -16.43 -3.20 6.38
N ILE A 164 -17.30 -4.02 5.78
CA ILE A 164 -18.64 -4.27 6.28
C ILE A 164 -18.70 -5.73 6.73
N ASP A 165 -19.23 -5.93 7.94
CA ASP A 165 -19.47 -7.28 8.48
C ASP A 165 -20.59 -7.93 7.70
N ASN A 166 -20.34 -9.16 7.26
CA ASN A 166 -21.35 -9.96 6.62
C ASN A 166 -22.06 -10.89 7.62
N THR A 167 -21.70 -10.90 8.90
CA THR A 167 -22.48 -11.62 9.93
C THR A 167 -23.83 -10.96 10.14
N PHE A 168 -24.86 -11.77 10.37
CA PHE A 168 -26.22 -11.32 10.62
C PHE A 168 -26.77 -11.99 11.88
N ASN A 169 -27.20 -11.17 12.84
CA ASN A 169 -27.98 -11.62 13.98
C ASN A 169 -29.44 -11.27 13.72
N VAL A 170 -30.31 -12.28 13.71
CA VAL A 170 -31.73 -12.13 13.37
C VAL A 170 -32.43 -11.28 14.43
N SER A 171 -32.45 -9.97 14.21
CA SER A 171 -33.07 -8.96 15.09
C SER A 171 -33.44 -7.73 14.28
N LYS A 172 -34.43 -6.99 14.76
CA LYS A 172 -34.97 -5.81 14.09
C LYS A 172 -33.92 -4.70 13.98
N GLU A 173 -33.13 -4.51 15.02
CA GLU A 173 -32.08 -3.48 15.11
C GLU A 173 -30.97 -3.75 14.10
N TYR A 174 -30.58 -5.02 13.95
CA TYR A 174 -29.53 -5.40 13.00
C TYR A 174 -30.01 -5.31 11.55
N LEU A 175 -31.27 -5.68 11.28
CA LEU A 175 -31.90 -5.44 9.98
C LEU A 175 -31.88 -3.95 9.63
N ASN A 176 -32.35 -3.08 10.54
CA ASN A 176 -32.34 -1.64 10.32
C ASN A 176 -30.92 -1.09 10.08
N THR A 177 -29.93 -1.61 10.80
CA THR A 177 -28.52 -1.25 10.61
C THR A 177 -28.04 -1.63 9.21
N ILE A 178 -28.34 -2.85 8.73
CA ILE A 178 -27.97 -3.31 7.38
C ILE A 178 -28.67 -2.47 6.30
N LEU A 179 -29.95 -2.14 6.50
CA LEU A 179 -30.69 -1.28 5.58
C LEU A 179 -30.07 0.11 5.50
N ASP A 180 -29.69 0.71 6.64
CA ASP A 180 -29.03 2.03 6.68
C ASP A 180 -27.66 2.01 6.01
N ILE A 181 -26.82 1.02 6.33
CA ILE A 181 -25.52 0.75 5.66
C ILE A 181 -25.72 0.71 4.15
N THR A 182 -26.72 -0.06 3.70
CA THR A 182 -26.96 -0.30 2.28
C THR A 182 -27.46 0.96 1.59
N ARG A 183 -28.34 1.75 2.22
CA ARG A 183 -28.81 3.05 1.70
C ARG A 183 -27.63 4.01 1.52
N LYS A 184 -26.79 4.16 2.54
CA LYS A 184 -25.64 5.07 2.56
C LYS A 184 -24.46 4.61 1.69
N LEU A 185 -24.45 3.37 1.24
CA LEU A 185 -23.37 2.85 0.40
C LEU A 185 -23.32 3.57 -0.96
N SER A 186 -22.20 4.25 -1.21
CA SER A 186 -21.92 4.94 -2.47
C SER A 186 -21.60 3.96 -3.60
N LEU A 187 -22.27 4.11 -4.74
CA LEU A 187 -22.02 3.31 -5.94
C LEU A 187 -20.96 3.96 -6.83
N CYS A 188 -20.24 3.14 -7.59
CA CYS A 188 -19.33 3.61 -8.62
C CYS A 188 -20.15 4.22 -9.77
N GLU A 189 -19.84 5.45 -10.16
CA GLU A 189 -20.49 6.15 -11.27
C GLU A 189 -19.79 5.90 -12.62
N GLY A 190 -18.71 5.11 -12.66
CA GLY A 190 -17.96 4.87 -13.90
C GLY A 190 -17.13 6.10 -14.33
N CYS A 191 -16.32 5.92 -15.37
CA CYS A 191 -15.49 7.00 -15.93
C CYS A 191 -16.34 7.85 -16.89
N PRO A 192 -16.42 9.19 -16.71
CA PRO A 192 -17.13 10.06 -17.66
C PRO A 192 -16.65 9.86 -19.10
N TYR A 193 -17.57 9.82 -20.06
CA TYR A 193 -17.26 9.57 -21.47
C TYR A 193 -16.24 10.57 -22.04
N GLU A 194 -16.31 11.84 -21.61
CA GLU A 194 -15.44 12.93 -22.04
C GLU A 194 -14.00 12.77 -21.55
N LYS A 195 -13.82 12.01 -20.46
CA LYS A 195 -12.50 11.76 -19.84
C LYS A 195 -11.89 10.43 -20.26
N ALA A 196 -12.65 9.55 -20.89
CA ALA A 196 -12.17 8.25 -21.28
C ALA A 196 -11.37 8.32 -22.59
N VAL A 197 -10.21 7.69 -22.60
CA VAL A 197 -9.55 7.33 -23.86
C VAL A 197 -10.37 6.22 -24.46
N ARG A 198 -10.83 6.32 -25.72
CA ARG A 198 -11.55 5.24 -26.41
C ARG A 198 -10.70 3.97 -26.33
N PRO A 199 -11.03 3.00 -25.46
CA PRO A 199 -10.18 1.84 -25.34
C PRO A 199 -10.47 0.94 -26.55
N GLU A 200 -9.46 0.62 -27.34
CA GLU A 200 -9.65 -0.26 -28.52
C GLU A 200 -10.09 -1.68 -28.11
N ASN A 201 -9.94 -2.02 -26.82
CA ASN A 201 -10.24 -3.35 -26.27
C ASN A 201 -11.61 -3.40 -25.55
N HIS A 202 -12.52 -4.26 -26.03
CA HIS A 202 -13.94 -4.51 -25.64
C HIS A 202 -14.26 -4.87 -24.16
N THR A 203 -13.50 -4.41 -23.18
CA THR A 203 -13.65 -4.80 -21.77
C THR A 203 -14.51 -3.84 -20.92
N TYR A 204 -15.19 -2.90 -21.58
CA TYR A 204 -16.00 -1.88 -20.92
C TYR A 204 -17.42 -1.81 -21.49
N LEU A 205 -18.33 -1.32 -20.67
CA LEU A 205 -19.73 -1.06 -21.01
C LEU A 205 -19.94 0.45 -21.07
N LYS A 206 -20.60 0.92 -22.13
CA LYS A 206 -21.09 2.30 -22.22
C LYS A 206 -22.49 2.33 -21.60
N GLU A 207 -22.67 3.16 -20.58
CA GLU A 207 -23.92 3.31 -19.85
C GLU A 207 -24.36 4.78 -19.87
N LYS A 208 -25.66 5.03 -19.92
CA LYS A 208 -26.27 6.34 -19.67
C LYS A 208 -26.67 6.38 -18.19
N LEU A 209 -25.96 7.14 -17.37
CA LEU A 209 -26.27 7.29 -15.95
C LEU A 209 -27.02 8.59 -15.69
N GLN A 210 -27.97 8.54 -14.77
CA GLN A 210 -28.71 9.70 -14.30
C GLN A 210 -28.84 9.61 -12.78
N ASP A 211 -28.55 10.72 -12.09
CA ASP A 211 -28.84 10.87 -10.65
C ASP A 211 -30.25 11.46 -10.49
N SER A 212 -30.85 11.42 -9.30
CA SER A 212 -32.24 11.85 -9.08
C SER A 212 -32.53 13.29 -9.53
N GLU A 213 -31.53 14.16 -9.51
CA GLU A 213 -31.63 15.58 -9.87
C GLU A 213 -30.78 15.97 -11.09
N GLY A 214 -30.05 15.01 -11.67
CA GLY A 214 -28.98 15.29 -12.64
C GLY A 214 -29.39 15.07 -14.09
N GLU A 215 -28.77 15.83 -14.99
CA GLU A 215 -28.80 15.54 -16.42
C GLU A 215 -28.15 14.17 -16.71
N PRO A 216 -28.72 13.38 -17.63
CA PRO A 216 -28.16 12.08 -17.96
C PRO A 216 -26.81 12.25 -18.67
N ARG A 217 -25.82 11.49 -18.22
CA ARG A 217 -24.45 11.51 -18.76
C ARG A 217 -24.01 10.12 -19.19
N TYR A 218 -23.17 10.07 -20.21
CA TYR A 218 -22.57 8.82 -20.66
C TYR A 218 -21.30 8.52 -19.86
N VAL A 219 -21.15 7.28 -19.45
CA VAL A 219 -19.97 6.80 -18.73
C VAL A 219 -19.49 5.49 -19.31
N PHE A 220 -18.20 5.20 -19.13
CA PHE A 220 -17.62 3.90 -19.35
C PHE A 220 -17.39 3.18 -18.02
N ARG A 221 -17.79 1.93 -17.96
CA ARG A 221 -17.62 1.07 -16.80
C ARG A 221 -16.86 -0.19 -17.18
N SER A 222 -15.83 -0.54 -16.41
CA SER A 222 -15.15 -1.82 -16.59
C SER A 222 -16.10 -2.98 -16.26
N LYS A 223 -16.04 -4.08 -17.00
CA LYS A 223 -16.76 -5.32 -16.66
C LYS A 223 -16.35 -5.88 -15.29
N SER A 224 -15.15 -5.55 -14.80
CA SER A 224 -14.65 -5.91 -13.46
C SER A 224 -14.83 -4.77 -12.43
N CYS A 225 -15.76 -3.85 -12.67
CA CYS A 225 -16.09 -2.78 -11.73
C CYS A 225 -16.55 -3.36 -10.38
N LYS A 226 -16.02 -2.81 -9.28
CA LYS A 226 -16.40 -3.20 -7.90
C LYS A 226 -17.86 -2.87 -7.51
N GLN A 227 -18.58 -2.13 -8.35
CA GLN A 227 -19.96 -1.61 -8.21
C GLN A 227 -20.19 -0.66 -7.03
N ALA A 228 -19.74 -1.02 -5.83
CA ALA A 228 -19.75 -0.18 -4.64
C ALA A 228 -18.35 0.39 -4.34
N LEU A 229 -18.33 1.56 -3.73
CA LEU A 229 -17.11 2.25 -3.31
C LEU A 229 -16.90 2.10 -1.80
N PRO A 230 -15.64 1.99 -1.35
CA PRO A 230 -15.34 2.04 0.08
C PRO A 230 -15.89 3.30 0.75
N TRP A 231 -16.22 3.21 2.04
CA TRP A 231 -16.63 4.35 2.87
C TRP A 231 -15.60 5.49 2.91
N MET A 232 -14.34 5.23 2.60
CA MET A 232 -13.31 6.27 2.57
C MET A 232 -13.02 6.79 1.15
N ALA A 233 -13.77 6.32 0.14
CA ALA A 233 -13.59 6.79 -1.21
C ALA A 233 -13.96 8.28 -1.30
N THR A 234 -12.99 9.11 -1.66
CA THR A 234 -13.16 10.55 -1.92
C THR A 234 -13.73 10.84 -3.30
N GLY A 235 -13.55 9.91 -4.25
CA GLY A 235 -14.07 10.01 -5.61
C GLY A 235 -15.31 9.14 -5.81
N LYS A 236 -16.09 9.49 -6.83
CA LYS A 236 -17.29 8.75 -7.26
C LYS A 236 -17.00 7.57 -8.21
N VAL A 237 -15.72 7.29 -8.47
CA VAL A 237 -15.27 6.28 -9.44
C VAL A 237 -14.28 5.31 -8.78
N CYS A 238 -14.52 4.01 -8.93
CA CYS A 238 -13.64 2.98 -8.38
C CYS A 238 -12.29 2.94 -9.12
N ALA A 239 -11.25 2.39 -8.48
CA ALA A 239 -9.92 2.33 -9.07
C ALA A 239 -9.91 1.65 -10.46
N THR A 240 -10.66 0.56 -10.63
CA THR A 240 -10.77 -0.15 -11.91
C THR A 240 -11.34 0.74 -13.02
N CYS A 241 -12.42 1.47 -12.75
CA CYS A 241 -13.01 2.37 -13.75
C CYS A 241 -12.18 3.63 -13.95
N ARG A 242 -11.44 4.09 -12.94
CA ARG A 242 -10.56 5.26 -13.04
C ARG A 242 -9.43 5.03 -14.06
N GLY A 243 -8.87 3.83 -14.09
CA GLY A 243 -7.84 3.44 -15.06
C GLY A 243 -8.25 3.59 -16.53
N ILE A 244 -9.55 3.65 -16.84
CA ILE A 244 -10.06 3.89 -18.20
C ILE A 244 -9.71 5.31 -18.69
N GLY A 245 -9.72 6.30 -17.80
CA GLY A 245 -9.45 7.70 -18.18
C GLY A 245 -7.98 8.13 -18.04
N GLU A 246 -7.21 7.46 -17.19
CA GLU A 246 -5.84 7.89 -16.86
C GLU A 246 -4.79 7.61 -17.94
N HIS A 247 -5.12 6.77 -18.94
CA HIS A 247 -4.17 6.42 -20.01
C HIS A 247 -3.72 7.61 -20.89
N ARG A 248 -4.41 8.76 -20.86
CA ARG A 248 -4.05 9.92 -21.72
C ARG A 248 -2.94 10.81 -21.16
N LYS A 249 -2.75 10.89 -19.84
CA LYS A 249 -1.74 11.82 -19.27
C LYS A 249 -0.30 11.31 -19.32
N SER A 250 -0.07 10.11 -19.85
CA SER A 250 1.26 9.49 -19.86
C SER A 250 2.08 9.69 -21.14
N GLN A 251 1.54 10.35 -22.17
CA GLN A 251 2.23 10.63 -23.43
C GLN A 251 2.03 12.07 -23.92
N GLU A 252 1.99 13.04 -23.00
CA GLU A 252 2.66 14.30 -23.36
C GLU A 252 4.14 13.96 -23.23
N GLU A 253 4.77 13.64 -24.36
CA GLU A 253 6.22 13.52 -24.44
C GLU A 253 6.75 14.85 -23.91
N VAL A 254 7.30 14.82 -22.69
CA VAL A 254 8.04 15.97 -22.20
C VAL A 254 9.15 16.16 -23.24
N PRO A 255 9.22 17.31 -23.93
CA PRO A 255 10.21 17.51 -24.98
C PRO A 255 11.58 17.13 -24.41
N GLU A 256 12.37 16.35 -25.16
CA GLU A 256 13.71 15.91 -24.71
C GLU A 256 14.57 17.09 -24.23
N ASP A 257 14.30 18.30 -24.73
CA ASP A 257 14.94 19.57 -24.36
C ASP A 257 14.75 19.97 -22.88
N SER A 258 13.66 19.57 -22.24
CA SER A 258 13.37 19.91 -20.83
C SER A 258 14.38 19.32 -19.83
N HIS A 259 14.98 18.17 -20.15
CA HIS A 259 16.02 17.56 -19.32
C HIS A 259 17.35 18.32 -19.40
N GLN A 260 17.63 18.95 -20.54
CA GLN A 260 18.83 19.78 -20.73
C GLN A 260 18.70 21.11 -19.99
N GLU A 261 17.54 21.77 -20.07
CA GLU A 261 17.30 23.03 -19.36
C GLU A 261 17.46 22.91 -17.85
N MET A 262 16.94 21.81 -17.26
CA MET A 262 17.07 21.60 -15.82
C MET A 262 18.50 21.24 -15.41
N THR A 263 19.27 20.57 -16.28
CA THR A 263 20.70 20.35 -16.05
C THR A 263 21.47 21.67 -16.03
N LEU A 264 21.20 22.57 -16.99
CA LEU A 264 21.81 23.90 -17.04
C LEU A 264 21.43 24.76 -15.82
N LEU A 265 20.19 24.66 -15.35
CA LEU A 265 19.76 25.33 -14.12
C LEU A 265 20.51 24.82 -12.88
N LEU A 266 20.69 23.51 -12.75
CA LEU A 266 21.45 22.94 -11.63
C LEU A 266 22.91 23.40 -11.66
N GLU A 267 23.55 23.39 -12.84
CA GLU A 267 24.94 23.85 -13.02
C GLU A 267 25.08 25.36 -12.72
N LYS A 268 24.08 26.16 -13.09
CA LYS A 268 24.05 27.60 -12.80
C LYS A 268 23.84 27.91 -11.32
N CYS A 269 22.96 27.16 -10.64
CA CYS A 269 22.67 27.36 -9.22
C CYS A 269 23.79 26.84 -8.31
N PHE A 270 24.54 25.83 -8.75
CA PHE A 270 25.59 25.18 -7.97
C PHE A 270 26.91 25.06 -8.77
N PRO A 271 27.54 26.20 -9.15
CA PRO A 271 28.69 26.19 -10.06
C PRO A 271 29.95 25.51 -9.50
N CYS A 272 30.01 25.31 -8.18
CA CYS A 272 31.13 24.66 -7.50
C CYS A 272 30.73 23.34 -6.82
N ALA A 273 29.55 22.78 -7.15
CA ALA A 273 29.16 21.49 -6.60
C ALA A 273 30.08 20.38 -7.12
N PRO A 274 30.56 19.48 -6.24
CA PRO A 274 31.27 18.27 -6.66
C PRO A 274 30.39 17.41 -7.58
N ASP A 275 31.01 16.68 -8.52
CA ASP A 275 30.30 15.81 -9.47
C ASP A 275 29.34 14.83 -8.79
N ASP A 276 29.73 14.27 -7.64
CA ASP A 276 28.89 13.35 -6.86
C ASP A 276 27.60 14.03 -6.36
N MET A 277 27.67 15.31 -5.98
CA MET A 277 26.51 16.08 -5.57
C MET A 277 25.60 16.37 -6.77
N MET A 278 26.18 16.70 -7.92
CA MET A 278 25.43 16.92 -9.16
C MET A 278 24.71 15.65 -9.62
N ILE A 279 25.37 14.49 -9.52
CA ILE A 279 24.77 13.19 -9.82
C ILE A 279 23.62 12.88 -8.85
N LEU A 280 23.78 13.19 -7.56
CA LEU A 280 22.72 13.00 -6.57
C LEU A 280 21.49 13.89 -6.89
N LEU A 281 21.70 15.17 -7.22
CA LEU A 281 20.62 16.10 -7.56
C LEU A 281 19.86 15.67 -8.82
N LYS A 282 20.57 15.25 -9.88
CA LYS A 282 19.93 14.68 -11.08
C LYS A 282 19.08 13.44 -10.73
N ALA A 283 19.59 12.57 -9.86
CA ALA A 283 18.81 11.40 -9.42
C ALA A 283 17.59 11.77 -8.55
N GLN A 284 17.64 12.87 -7.78
CA GLN A 284 16.45 13.38 -7.06
C GLN A 284 15.38 13.84 -8.05
N GLN A 285 15.77 14.58 -9.08
CA GLN A 285 14.88 15.03 -10.14
C GLN A 285 14.25 13.84 -10.88
N ASP A 286 15.06 12.88 -11.33
CA ASP A 286 14.56 11.66 -11.98
C ASP A 286 13.57 10.89 -11.08
N ALA A 287 13.87 10.85 -9.77
CA ALA A 287 12.99 10.20 -8.81
C ALA A 287 11.66 10.95 -8.63
N LEU A 288 11.67 12.28 -8.62
CA LEU A 288 10.46 13.10 -8.57
C LEU A 288 9.60 12.94 -9.83
N GLN A 289 10.24 12.81 -11.00
CA GLN A 289 9.56 12.61 -12.28
C GLN A 289 9.07 11.16 -12.49
N ALA A 290 9.65 10.20 -11.78
CA ALA A 290 9.26 8.80 -11.91
C ALA A 290 7.81 8.56 -11.45
N LYS A 291 6.96 8.12 -12.39
CA LYS A 291 5.54 7.76 -12.16
C LYS A 291 5.33 6.71 -11.06
N CYS A 292 6.33 5.86 -10.82
CA CYS A 292 6.24 4.78 -9.85
C CYS A 292 7.40 4.82 -8.86
N VAL A 293 7.07 4.86 -7.56
CA VAL A 293 8.03 4.92 -6.46
C VAL A 293 8.87 3.63 -6.37
N THR A 294 8.28 2.47 -6.67
CA THR A 294 8.91 1.16 -6.49
C THR A 294 9.78 0.71 -7.68
N GLY A 295 9.65 1.37 -8.84
CA GLY A 295 10.37 1.03 -10.08
C GLY A 295 11.59 1.90 -10.36
N ARG A 296 12.01 2.75 -9.42
CA ARG A 296 13.11 3.69 -9.63
C ARG A 296 14.43 2.96 -9.87
N ARG A 297 15.06 3.24 -11.00
CA ARG A 297 16.41 2.77 -11.31
C ARG A 297 17.41 3.77 -10.74
N TRP A 298 18.27 3.31 -9.84
CA TRP A 298 19.28 4.15 -9.23
C TRP A 298 20.60 4.09 -10.00
N ASN A 299 21.21 5.25 -10.21
CA ASN A 299 22.56 5.32 -10.74
C ASN A 299 23.55 4.65 -9.77
N LYS A 300 24.52 3.89 -10.30
CA LYS A 300 25.56 3.20 -9.54
C LYS A 300 26.30 4.13 -8.56
N HIS A 301 26.59 5.36 -8.97
CA HIS A 301 27.28 6.36 -8.14
C HIS A 301 26.41 6.86 -6.99
N VAL A 302 25.10 7.01 -7.21
CA VAL A 302 24.15 7.39 -6.15
C VAL A 302 24.06 6.28 -5.10
N LEU A 303 24.00 5.01 -5.53
CA LEU A 303 24.01 3.87 -4.62
C LEU A 303 25.31 3.82 -3.80
N SER A 304 26.46 4.03 -4.43
CA SER A 304 27.76 4.09 -3.76
C SER A 304 27.83 5.23 -2.73
N THR A 305 27.36 6.42 -3.10
CA THR A 305 27.33 7.61 -2.23
C THR A 305 26.39 7.40 -1.04
N CYS A 306 25.18 6.90 -1.30
CA CYS A 306 24.20 6.57 -0.27
C CYS A 306 24.71 5.47 0.67
N GLN A 307 25.41 4.46 0.13
CA GLN A 307 26.03 3.41 0.92
C GLN A 307 27.13 3.99 1.82
N SER A 308 27.97 4.88 1.30
CA SER A 308 29.02 5.56 2.07
C SER A 308 28.43 6.43 3.18
N LEU A 309 27.36 7.19 2.88
CA LEU A 309 26.64 8.00 3.85
C LEU A 309 26.03 7.13 4.96
N ARG A 310 25.37 6.01 4.59
CA ARG A 310 24.81 5.05 5.54
C ARG A 310 25.88 4.39 6.41
N LEU A 311 27.05 4.05 5.85
CA LEU A 311 28.15 3.45 6.61
C LEU A 311 28.78 4.43 7.61
N ARG A 312 28.85 5.72 7.27
CA ARG A 312 29.37 6.76 8.17
C ARG A 312 28.37 7.18 9.24
N SER A 313 27.09 7.29 8.89
CA SER A 313 26.01 7.65 9.82
C SER A 313 24.71 6.96 9.43
N PRO A 314 24.44 5.76 9.98
CA PRO A 314 23.20 5.02 9.70
C PRO A 314 21.95 5.79 10.12
N LEU A 315 22.00 6.46 11.28
CA LEU A 315 20.89 7.27 11.80
C LEU A 315 20.65 8.51 10.94
N GLY A 316 21.70 9.21 10.52
CA GLY A 316 21.58 10.39 9.65
C GLY A 316 20.97 10.04 8.28
N TYR A 317 21.39 8.91 7.70
CA TYR A 317 20.80 8.40 6.46
C TYR A 317 19.29 8.13 6.59
N GLU A 318 18.88 7.48 7.69
CA GLU A 318 17.48 7.16 7.93
C GLU A 318 16.63 8.38 8.25
N TYR A 319 17.19 9.34 8.98
CA TYR A 319 16.53 10.62 9.21
C TYR A 319 16.26 11.34 7.88
N LEU A 320 17.27 11.48 7.01
CA LEU A 320 17.13 12.13 5.70
C LEU A 320 16.13 11.41 4.78
N ARG A 321 16.09 10.08 4.84
CA ARG A 321 15.13 9.28 4.06
C ARG A 321 13.72 9.44 4.61
N ARG A 322 13.54 9.36 5.93
CA ARG A 322 12.22 9.43 6.60
C ARG A 322 11.63 10.84 6.57
N SER A 323 12.48 11.88 6.60
CA SER A 323 12.03 13.27 6.51
C SER A 323 11.44 13.63 5.15
N GLY A 324 11.73 12.82 4.11
CA GLY A 324 11.30 13.09 2.73
C GLY A 324 12.05 14.26 2.07
N MET A 325 13.02 14.87 2.75
CA MET A 325 13.86 15.93 2.18
C MET A 325 14.68 15.42 0.99
N LEU A 326 15.13 14.18 1.06
CA LEU A 326 15.79 13.48 -0.04
C LEU A 326 15.08 12.16 -0.30
N ILE A 327 14.83 11.89 -1.57
CA ILE A 327 14.42 10.58 -2.05
C ILE A 327 15.68 9.70 -2.11
N LEU A 328 15.86 8.84 -1.12
CA LEU A 328 17.01 7.93 -1.04
C LEU A 328 16.58 6.47 -1.29
N PRO A 329 17.51 5.61 -1.77
CA PRO A 329 17.28 4.18 -1.88
C PRO A 329 16.83 3.53 -0.55
N SER A 330 16.13 2.40 -0.62
CA SER A 330 15.81 1.64 0.61
C SER A 330 17.05 0.93 1.17
N ARG A 331 17.04 0.61 2.47
CA ARG A 331 18.10 -0.21 3.12
C ARG A 331 18.36 -1.50 2.35
N ARG A 332 17.28 -2.18 1.94
CA ARG A 332 17.32 -3.43 1.20
C ARG A 332 18.00 -3.26 -0.17
N HIS A 333 17.73 -2.16 -0.86
CA HIS A 333 18.36 -1.87 -2.15
C HIS A 333 19.87 -1.63 -1.99
N LEU A 334 20.26 -0.90 -0.95
CA LEU A 334 21.67 -0.68 -0.60
C LEU A 334 22.40 -1.98 -0.20
N SER A 335 21.77 -2.84 0.60
CA SER A 335 22.35 -4.14 0.98
C SER A 335 22.54 -5.05 -0.23
N ARG A 336 21.54 -5.16 -1.12
CA ARG A 336 21.67 -5.90 -2.38
C ARG A 336 22.79 -5.35 -3.25
N TYR A 337 22.92 -4.03 -3.34
CA TYR A 337 24.00 -3.41 -4.11
C TYR A 337 25.38 -3.75 -3.52
N LYS A 338 25.52 -3.74 -2.20
CA LYS A 338 26.74 -4.14 -1.49
C LYS A 338 27.13 -5.59 -1.79
N GLU A 339 26.15 -6.50 -1.88
CA GLU A 339 26.36 -7.91 -2.20
C GLU A 339 26.77 -8.14 -3.67
N ILE A 340 26.26 -7.31 -4.59
CA ILE A 340 26.55 -7.44 -6.03
C ILE A 340 27.93 -6.89 -6.39
N VAL A 341 28.33 -5.77 -5.76
CA VAL A 341 29.64 -5.19 -6.02
C VAL A 341 30.69 -6.03 -5.29
N VAL A 342 31.36 -6.91 -6.03
CA VAL A 342 32.61 -7.53 -5.59
C VAL A 342 33.53 -6.38 -5.21
N GLN A 343 33.72 -6.17 -3.91
CA GLN A 343 34.71 -5.24 -3.43
C GLN A 343 36.05 -5.89 -3.78
N ASP A 344 36.79 -5.31 -4.73
CA ASP A 344 38.21 -5.59 -4.91
C ASP A 344 38.91 -5.10 -3.64
N ILE A 345 38.74 -5.82 -2.54
CA ILE A 345 39.52 -5.64 -1.33
C ILE A 345 40.88 -6.23 -1.72
N PRO A 346 41.94 -5.42 -1.86
CA PRO A 346 43.26 -5.96 -2.09
C PRO A 346 43.53 -7.00 -1.01
N LYS A 347 43.99 -8.18 -1.39
CA LYS A 347 44.22 -9.28 -0.45
C LYS A 347 45.06 -8.72 0.70
N TRP A 348 44.70 -9.05 1.95
CA TRP A 348 45.43 -8.59 3.13
C TRP A 348 46.95 -8.84 3.07
N SER A 349 47.39 -9.82 2.28
CA SER A 349 48.79 -10.08 1.95
C SER A 349 49.47 -8.93 1.18
N GLU A 350 48.77 -8.27 0.25
CA GLU A 350 49.30 -7.16 -0.57
C GLU A 350 49.37 -5.84 0.22
N ILE A 351 48.45 -5.64 1.17
CA ILE A 351 48.46 -4.47 2.06
C ILE A 351 49.67 -4.50 3.02
N ARG A 352 50.10 -5.70 3.43
CA ARG A 352 51.25 -5.87 4.33
C ARG A 352 52.60 -5.55 3.65
N ASP A 353 52.68 -5.71 2.33
CA ASP A 353 53.89 -5.38 1.54
C ASP A 353 54.01 -3.87 1.22
N MET A 354 52.90 -3.13 1.20
CA MET A 354 52.94 -1.67 1.01
C MET A 354 53.52 -0.91 2.22
N GLY A 355 53.57 -1.53 3.40
CA GLY A 355 54.22 -0.97 4.60
C GLY A 355 55.75 -1.07 4.61
N LYS A 356 56.37 -1.82 3.67
CA LYS A 356 57.84 -2.03 3.63
C LYS A 356 58.58 -1.22 2.57
N LEU A 357 57.90 -0.37 1.80
CA LEU A 357 58.54 0.53 0.84
C LEU A 357 58.91 1.88 1.48
N LYS A 358 59.74 1.85 2.53
CA LYS A 358 60.61 2.98 2.88
C LYS A 358 62.05 2.59 2.62
N GLY A 359 62.66 3.28 1.66
CA GLY A 359 64.11 3.30 1.49
C GLY A 359 64.65 2.42 0.37
N LYS A 360 64.69 2.97 -0.85
CA LYS A 360 65.87 2.91 -1.73
C LYS A 360 65.67 3.88 -2.89
N VAL A 361 66.23 5.07 -2.70
CA VAL A 361 66.59 5.98 -3.80
C VAL A 361 67.57 5.23 -4.70
N LYS A 362 67.18 4.90 -5.94
CA LYS A 362 68.13 4.49 -6.97
C LYS A 362 67.91 5.32 -8.24
N LYS A 363 69.04 5.90 -8.63
CA LYS A 363 69.32 6.79 -9.75
C LYS A 363 68.72 6.31 -11.08
N SER A 364 68.20 7.30 -11.80
CA SER A 364 67.92 7.34 -13.23
C SER A 364 69.03 6.72 -14.09
N LYS A 365 68.65 5.80 -14.99
CA LYS A 365 69.27 5.66 -16.32
C LYS A 365 68.17 5.35 -17.33
N GLY A 366 68.05 6.23 -18.32
CA GLY A 366 67.06 6.15 -19.38
C GLY A 366 67.28 4.98 -20.33
N VAL A 367 66.20 4.53 -20.96
CA VAL A 367 66.26 3.72 -22.18
C VAL A 367 65.14 4.12 -23.14
N LYS A 368 65.61 4.66 -24.27
CA LYS A 368 65.11 4.70 -25.64
C LYS A 368 63.70 4.15 -25.96
N ARG A 369 62.91 5.06 -26.52
CA ARG A 369 61.80 4.86 -27.47
C ARG A 369 62.11 3.75 -28.49
N LYS A 370 61.19 2.78 -28.64
CA LYS A 370 61.03 2.00 -29.88
C LYS A 370 59.58 2.03 -30.35
N ARG A 371 59.41 2.73 -31.47
CA ARG A 371 58.23 2.89 -32.30
C ARG A 371 57.96 1.55 -33.01
N GLY A 372 56.90 0.86 -32.62
CA GLY A 372 56.52 -0.45 -33.16
C GLY A 372 55.25 -0.35 -34.01
N LYS A 373 55.38 -0.72 -35.29
CA LYS A 373 54.40 -0.61 -36.38
C LYS A 373 53.04 -1.27 -36.09
N ARG A 374 52.00 -0.56 -36.53
CA ARG A 374 50.66 -1.08 -36.87
C ARG A 374 50.77 -2.33 -37.75
N LYS A 375 50.14 -3.43 -37.35
CA LYS A 375 49.66 -4.49 -38.25
C LYS A 375 48.15 -4.60 -38.07
N MET A 376 47.42 -4.18 -39.09
CA MET A 376 46.01 -4.54 -39.25
C MET A 376 45.94 -6.06 -39.45
N ASN A 377 45.19 -6.75 -38.60
CA ASN A 377 44.83 -8.14 -38.85
C ASN A 377 43.30 -8.24 -38.97
N LYS A 378 42.88 -8.37 -40.23
CA LYS A 378 41.53 -8.69 -40.68
C LYS A 378 41.29 -10.16 -40.30
N LYS A 379 40.51 -10.43 -39.24
CA LYS A 379 39.96 -11.76 -39.00
C LYS A 379 38.44 -11.68 -38.89
N LYS A 380 37.79 -12.07 -40.00
CA LYS A 380 36.41 -12.53 -40.05
C LYS A 380 36.32 -13.78 -39.15
N GLY A 381 35.47 -13.72 -38.14
CA GLY A 381 35.11 -14.87 -37.31
C GLY A 381 33.66 -14.75 -36.86
N LYS A 382 32.75 -15.35 -37.62
CA LYS A 382 31.36 -15.61 -37.19
C LYS A 382 31.41 -16.72 -36.13
N GLY A 383 31.60 -16.34 -34.87
CA GLY A 383 31.42 -17.24 -33.72
C GLY A 383 30.17 -16.83 -32.96
N LYS A 384 29.11 -17.64 -33.01
CA LYS A 384 27.96 -17.54 -32.10
C LYS A 384 28.49 -17.74 -30.68
N GLY A 385 28.69 -16.64 -29.95
CA GLY A 385 29.08 -16.67 -28.54
C GLY A 385 28.01 -17.39 -27.73
N LYS A 386 28.26 -18.65 -27.37
CA LYS A 386 27.52 -19.31 -26.29
C LYS A 386 27.81 -18.50 -25.03
N GLY A 387 26.83 -17.71 -24.59
CA GLY A 387 26.93 -16.93 -23.36
C GLY A 387 27.40 -17.85 -22.23
N LYS A 388 28.51 -17.48 -21.58
CA LYS A 388 28.95 -18.11 -20.34
C LYS A 388 27.77 -18.03 -19.37
N LYS A 389 27.11 -19.16 -19.10
CA LYS A 389 26.13 -19.27 -18.02
C LYS A 389 26.87 -18.83 -16.75
N LEU A 390 26.44 -17.71 -16.17
CA LEU A 390 26.86 -17.28 -14.84
C LEU A 390 26.63 -18.47 -13.91
N LYS A 391 27.72 -19.02 -13.33
CA LYS A 391 27.61 -20.02 -12.28
C LYS A 391 26.83 -19.37 -11.14
N ARG A 392 25.63 -19.88 -10.84
CA ARG A 392 24.89 -19.46 -9.65
C ARG A 392 25.74 -19.84 -8.44
N VAL A 393 25.97 -18.88 -7.55
CA VAL A 393 26.61 -19.13 -6.27
C VAL A 393 25.62 -19.96 -5.44
N GLN A 394 26.05 -21.15 -5.02
CA GLN A 394 25.25 -22.07 -4.21
C GLN A 394 25.56 -21.82 -2.73
N TRP A 395 24.53 -21.60 -1.92
CA TRP A 395 24.65 -21.38 -0.48
C TRP A 395 23.94 -22.53 0.26
N PRO A 396 24.67 -23.36 1.05
CA PRO A 396 24.07 -24.44 1.81
C PRO A 396 23.31 -23.92 3.03
N CYS A 397 22.14 -24.48 3.30
CA CYS A 397 21.31 -24.15 4.46
C CYS A 397 21.97 -24.57 5.77
N GLY A 398 22.01 -23.70 6.78
CA GLY A 398 22.55 -24.01 8.10
C GLY A 398 21.77 -25.07 8.88
N GLY A 399 20.50 -25.32 8.54
CA GLY A 399 19.65 -26.34 9.14
C GLY A 399 19.80 -27.71 8.47
N CYS A 400 19.46 -27.81 7.18
CA CYS A 400 19.41 -29.08 6.45
C CYS A 400 20.63 -29.36 5.54
N ARG A 401 21.58 -28.42 5.42
CA ARG A 401 22.76 -28.49 4.54
C ARG A 401 22.49 -28.60 3.03
N ASN A 402 21.22 -28.57 2.60
CA ASN A 402 20.84 -28.54 1.18
C ASN A 402 20.94 -27.12 0.59
N GLU A 403 20.98 -27.02 -0.73
CA GLU A 403 21.10 -25.74 -1.45
C GLU A 403 19.86 -24.84 -1.25
N CYS A 404 20.09 -23.57 -0.92
CA CYS A 404 19.04 -22.55 -0.89
C CYS A 404 18.82 -21.97 -2.29
N SER A 405 17.71 -22.36 -2.94
CA SER A 405 17.34 -21.84 -4.27
C SER A 405 16.21 -20.81 -4.23
N MET A 406 15.26 -20.94 -3.29
CA MET A 406 14.16 -20.00 -2.99
C MET A 406 13.78 -20.09 -1.49
N ASP A 407 13.15 -19.05 -0.94
CA ASP A 407 12.64 -18.94 0.45
C ASP A 407 13.67 -19.20 1.56
N CYS A 408 14.70 -18.35 1.59
CA CYS A 408 15.76 -18.40 2.59
C CYS A 408 16.02 -17.04 3.24
N VAL A 409 16.38 -17.06 4.52
CA VAL A 409 16.78 -15.88 5.30
C VAL A 409 18.25 -16.04 5.69
N CYS A 410 19.00 -14.93 5.64
CA CYS A 410 20.38 -14.87 6.10
C CYS A 410 20.42 -14.37 7.55
N CYS A 411 21.14 -15.05 8.43
CA CYS A 411 21.35 -14.57 9.80
C CYS A 411 22.25 -13.32 9.82
N ASP A 412 21.77 -12.24 10.44
CA ASP A 412 22.52 -10.97 10.52
C ASP A 412 23.82 -11.08 11.33
N SER A 413 23.96 -12.08 12.20
CA SER A 413 25.18 -12.30 13.01
C SER A 413 26.19 -13.22 12.32
N CYS A 414 25.79 -14.42 11.89
CA CYS A 414 26.73 -15.42 11.37
C CYS A 414 26.79 -15.51 9.84
N SER A 415 25.96 -14.75 9.11
CA SER A 415 25.86 -14.78 7.64
C SER A 415 25.51 -16.16 7.05
N ILE A 416 24.97 -17.10 7.84
CA ILE A 416 24.52 -18.42 7.38
C ILE A 416 23.07 -18.29 6.88
N TRP A 417 22.78 -18.89 5.72
CA TRP A 417 21.45 -18.94 5.13
C TRP A 417 20.64 -20.12 5.65
N PHE A 418 19.34 -19.93 5.84
CA PHE A 418 18.42 -20.97 6.31
C PHE A 418 17.15 -20.96 5.45
N HIS A 419 16.65 -22.13 5.05
CA HIS A 419 15.31 -22.23 4.48
C HIS A 419 14.27 -21.87 5.53
N TYR A 420 13.19 -21.20 5.14
CA TYR A 420 12.08 -20.88 6.05
C TYR A 420 11.53 -22.14 6.72
N GLN A 421 11.37 -23.21 5.94
CA GLN A 421 10.94 -24.52 6.43
C GLN A 421 11.90 -25.13 7.48
N CYS A 422 13.22 -24.92 7.34
CA CYS A 422 14.19 -25.39 8.33
C CYS A 422 14.12 -24.62 9.66
N LEU A 423 13.47 -23.46 9.66
CA LEU A 423 13.26 -22.62 10.84
C LEU A 423 11.85 -22.75 11.42
N GLY A 424 11.00 -23.60 10.83
CA GLY A 424 9.59 -23.68 11.21
C GLY A 424 8.77 -22.45 10.81
N LEU A 425 9.29 -21.60 9.92
CA LEU A 425 8.59 -20.45 9.40
C LEU A 425 7.68 -20.92 8.26
N TYR A 426 6.46 -21.30 8.61
CA TYR A 426 5.44 -21.76 7.68
C TYR A 426 4.40 -20.65 7.49
N GLY A 427 4.52 -19.91 6.39
CA GLY A 427 3.57 -18.87 6.01
C GLY A 427 4.24 -17.58 5.57
N ASP A 428 3.43 -16.65 5.05
CA ASP A 428 3.82 -15.28 4.67
C ASP A 428 4.08 -14.40 5.92
N GLU A 429 4.83 -14.90 6.92
CA GLU A 429 5.16 -14.15 8.14
C GLU A 429 6.15 -13.03 7.82
N ALA A 430 5.60 -11.85 7.61
CA ALA A 430 6.28 -10.58 7.35
C ALA A 430 7.09 -10.02 8.53
N GLU A 431 7.29 -10.78 9.61
CA GLU A 431 8.05 -10.34 10.79
C GLU A 431 9.57 -10.30 10.57
N LEU A 432 10.08 -10.83 9.45
CA LEU A 432 11.51 -10.82 9.14
C LEU A 432 12.03 -9.51 8.50
N GLU A 433 11.17 -8.57 8.08
CA GLU A 433 11.63 -7.42 7.28
C GLU A 433 11.95 -6.14 8.08
N GLU A 434 11.53 -6.04 9.35
CA GLU A 434 11.73 -4.83 10.17
C GLU A 434 12.65 -5.02 11.40
N GLU A 435 12.89 -6.25 11.85
CA GLU A 435 13.77 -6.57 12.97
C GLU A 435 14.98 -7.39 12.53
N GLU A 436 16.13 -7.19 13.19
CA GLU A 436 17.34 -7.99 12.95
C GLU A 436 17.03 -9.48 13.21
N TRP A 437 17.27 -10.33 12.23
CA TRP A 437 16.98 -11.75 12.37
C TRP A 437 18.23 -12.54 12.76
N PHE A 438 18.14 -13.19 13.92
CA PHE A 438 19.17 -14.08 14.44
C PHE A 438 18.72 -15.54 14.33
N CYS A 439 19.59 -16.41 13.80
CA CYS A 439 19.33 -17.84 13.80
C CYS A 439 19.29 -18.39 15.25
N PRO A 440 18.67 -19.56 15.50
CA PRO A 440 18.55 -20.12 16.85
C PRO A 440 19.89 -20.22 17.61
N GLY A 441 20.98 -20.53 16.91
CA GLY A 441 22.33 -20.56 17.50
C GLY A 441 22.86 -19.19 17.90
N CYS A 442 22.56 -18.13 17.15
CA CYS A 442 22.95 -16.76 17.52
C CYS A 442 22.03 -16.16 18.58
N LYS A 443 20.74 -16.52 18.59
CA LYS A 443 19.79 -16.14 19.65
C LYS A 443 20.23 -16.68 21.01
N SER A 444 20.64 -17.95 21.06
CA SER A 444 21.11 -18.60 22.30
C SER A 444 22.37 -17.92 22.85
N LYS A 445 23.36 -17.60 21.99
CA LYS A 445 24.58 -16.91 22.40
C LYS A 445 24.36 -15.48 22.93
N LYS A 446 23.34 -14.77 22.42
CA LYS A 446 22.97 -13.45 22.95
C LYS A 446 22.38 -13.57 24.36
N ALA A 447 21.54 -14.57 24.61
CA ALA A 447 20.96 -14.80 25.93
C ALA A 447 22.02 -15.11 26.99
N ASP A 448 23.07 -15.86 26.63
CA ASP A 448 24.15 -16.22 27.57
C ASP A 448 25.12 -15.05 27.85
N GLY A 449 25.22 -14.07 26.93
CA GLY A 449 26.12 -12.93 27.05
C GLY A 449 25.61 -11.79 27.93
N ASP A 450 24.29 -11.63 28.07
CA ASP A 450 23.68 -10.55 28.87
C ASP A 450 23.61 -10.88 30.37
N VAL A 451 23.85 -12.13 30.78
CA VAL A 451 23.88 -12.52 32.21
C VAL A 451 25.24 -12.26 32.87
N ALA A 452 26.29 -11.99 32.10
CA ALA A 452 27.64 -11.74 32.63
C ALA A 452 27.92 -10.26 33.03
N CYS A 453 26.92 -9.37 32.97
CA CYS A 453 27.04 -7.97 33.42
C CYS A 453 26.08 -7.59 34.56
N MET A 454 25.51 -8.57 35.27
CA MET A 454 24.68 -8.34 36.46
C MET A 454 25.06 -9.25 37.65
N VAL A 455 26.34 -9.59 37.81
CA VAL A 455 26.89 -10.09 39.08
C VAL A 455 28.15 -9.31 39.43
#